data_AF-A0A952FM32-F1
#
_entry.id   AF-A0A952FM32-F1
#
_cell.length_a   1.000
_cell.length_b   1.000
_cell.length_c   1.000
_cell.angle_alpha   90.00
_cell.angle_beta   90.00
_cell.angle_gamma   90.00
#
_symmetry.space_group_name_H-M   'P 1'
#
loop_
_entity.id
_entity.type
_entity.pdbx_description
1 polymer ?
#
loop_
_entity_poly.entity_id
_entity_poly.type
_entity_poly.pdbx_seq_one_letter_code
_entity_poly.pdbx_strand_id
1 'polypeptide(L)' 'MIVLGIETSCDETAAALVDDQRRILANVVLSQIEEHAPYGGVVPEVAARAHLAHLDGVVRRALAEAGL' A
#
# COMPACT_ATOMS: atom_id res chain seq x y z
N MET A 1 -15.09 15.35 -2.57
CA MET A 1 -14.62 14.66 -1.34
C MET A 1 -13.49 13.73 -1.75
N ILE A 2 -12.43 13.59 -0.95
CA ILE A 2 -11.33 12.67 -1.26
C ILE A 2 -11.35 11.53 -0.25
N VAL A 3 -11.27 10.29 -0.74
CA VAL A 3 -11.21 9.06 0.07
C VAL A 3 -9.82 8.46 -0.06
N LEU A 4 -9.18 8.19 1.08
CA LEU A 4 -7.96 7.38 1.18
C LEU A 4 -8.35 5.91 1.39
N GLY A 5 -8.00 5.05 0.44
CA GLY A 5 -8.05 3.60 0.57
C GLY A 5 -6.71 3.06 1.04
N ILE A 6 -6.74 2.06 1.93
CA ILE A 6 -5.57 1.32 2.40
C ILE A 6 -5.84 -0.16 2.14
N GLU A 7 -4.87 -0.86 1.55
CA GLU A 7 -4.94 -2.29 1.27
C GLU A 7 -3.70 -2.99 1.84
N THR A 8 -3.96 -3.95 2.74
CA THR A 8 -2.95 -4.73 3.50
C THR A 8 -3.45 -6.14 3.81
N SER A 9 -4.18 -6.78 2.89
CA SER A 9 -4.78 -8.11 3.14
C SER A 9 -3.82 -9.30 2.99
N CYS A 10 -2.79 -9.18 2.13
CA CYS A 10 -1.83 -10.24 1.84
C CYS A 10 -0.38 -9.77 1.96
N ASP A 11 0.33 -9.56 0.84
CA ASP A 11 1.76 -9.22 0.81
C ASP A 11 2.05 -7.89 0.08
N GLU A 12 1.01 -7.12 -0.23
CA GLU A 12 1.12 -5.75 -0.71
C GLU A 12 0.71 -4.73 0.34
N THR A 13 1.49 -3.66 0.47
CA THR A 13 1.09 -2.46 1.21
C THR A 13 0.73 -1.39 0.18
N ALA A 14 -0.53 -1.01 0.10
CA ALA A 14 -0.98 -0.04 -0.88
C ALA A 14 -1.84 1.08 -0.28
N ALA A 15 -1.76 2.25 -0.91
CA ALA A 15 -2.63 3.39 -0.63
C ALA A 15 -3.06 4.05 -1.93
N ALA A 16 -4.35 4.39 -2.01
CA ALA A 16 -4.93 5.07 -3.16
C ALA A 16 -5.83 6.23 -2.72
N LEU A 17 -5.87 7.29 -3.51
CA LEU A 17 -6.76 8.44 -3.28
C LEU A 17 -7.75 8.51 -4.44
N VAL A 18 -9.04 8.57 -4.12
CA VAL A 18 -10.12 8.73 -5.11
C VAL A 18 -11.01 9.91 -4.78
N ASP A 19 -11.51 10.60 -5.79
CA ASP A 19 -12.47 11.70 -5.61
C ASP A 19 -13.93 11.29 -5.86
N ASP A 20 -14.85 12.23 -5.64
CA ASP A 20 -16.28 12.03 -5.82
C ASP A 20 -16.69 11.84 -7.29
N GLN A 21 -15.82 12.20 -8.23
CA GLN A 21 -16.00 11.91 -9.66
C GLN A 21 -15.43 10.53 -10.04
N ARG A 22 -15.04 9.70 -9.05
CA ARG A 22 -14.47 8.37 -9.22
C ARG A 22 -13.12 8.39 -9.95
N ARG A 23 -12.40 9.51 -9.93
CA ARG A 23 -11.05 9.59 -10.48
C ARG A 23 -10.05 9.09 -9.46
N ILE A 24 -9.06 8.35 -9.93
CA ILE A 24 -7.91 7.94 -9.13
C ILE A 24 -6.89 9.08 -9.18
N LEU A 25 -6.65 9.71 -8.03
CA LEU A 25 -5.71 10.81 -7.88
C LEU A 25 -4.29 10.29 -7.63
N ALA A 26 -4.16 9.17 -6.92
CA ALA A 26 -2.91 8.45 -6.70
C ALA A 26 -3.19 6.97 -6.44
N ASN A 27 -2.22 6.11 -6.77
CA ASN A 27 -2.28 4.67 -6.50
C ASN A 27 -0.87 4.11 -6.31
N VAL A 28 -0.47 3.95 -5.06
CA VAL A 28 0.86 3.47 -4.69
C VAL A 28 0.76 2.05 -4.17
N VAL A 29 1.55 1.14 -4.74
CA VAL A 29 1.63 -0.27 -4.32
C VAL A 29 3.08 -0.62 -4.03
N LEU A 30 3.33 -1.23 -2.87
CA LEU A 30 4.60 -1.85 -2.49
C LEU A 30 4.37 -3.35 -2.32
N SER A 31 5.12 -4.17 -3.06
CA SER A 31 5.04 -5.63 -2.99
C SER A 31 6.17 -6.21 -2.15
N GLN A 32 5.88 -7.26 -1.38
CA GLN A 32 6.83 -7.97 -0.52
C GLN A 32 7.32 -9.29 -1.14
N ILE A 33 7.14 -9.51 -2.46
CA ILE A 33 7.51 -10.78 -3.12
C ILE A 33 8.95 -11.21 -2.80
N GLU A 34 9.90 -10.27 -2.79
CA GLU A 34 11.31 -10.56 -2.49
C GLU A 34 11.54 -11.00 -1.04
N GLU A 35 10.75 -10.48 -0.10
CA GLU A 35 10.81 -10.84 1.33
C GLU A 35 10.28 -12.27 1.57
N HIS A 36 9.31 -12.70 0.77
CA HIS A 36 8.70 -14.03 0.86
C HIS A 36 9.40 -15.09 -0.02
N ALA A 37 10.20 -14.67 -1.01
CA ALA A 37 10.88 -15.57 -1.96
C ALA A 37 11.69 -16.72 -1.31
N PRO A 38 12.46 -16.50 -0.22
CA PRO A 38 13.21 -17.58 0.44
C PRO A 38 12.33 -18.69 1.04
N TYR A 39 11.06 -18.41 1.31
CA TYR A 39 10.13 -19.32 1.97
C TYR A 39 9.22 -20.07 0.98
N GLY A 40 9.25 -19.68 -0.31
CA GLY A 40 8.42 -20.30 -1.35
C GLY A 40 6.92 -19.99 -1.24
N GLY A 41 6.54 -18.99 -0.43
CA GLY A 41 5.17 -18.57 -0.20
C GLY A 41 5.08 -17.47 0.86
N VAL A 42 3.92 -16.84 0.97
CA VAL A 42 3.68 -15.74 1.92
C VAL A 42 3.80 -16.25 3.36
N VAL A 43 4.67 -15.61 4.15
CA VAL A 43 4.81 -15.86 5.58
C VAL A 43 4.01 -14.78 6.34
N PRO A 44 2.91 -15.12 7.03
CA PRO A 44 1.98 -14.12 7.59
C PRO A 44 2.63 -13.10 8.54
N GLU A 45 3.54 -13.54 9.41
CA GLU A 45 4.22 -12.63 10.36
C GLU A 45 5.18 -11.67 9.64
N VAL A 46 5.84 -12.11 8.57
CA VAL A 46 6.72 -11.25 7.75
C VAL A 46 5.87 -10.18 7.08
N ALA A 47 4.74 -10.58 6.49
CA ALA A 47 3.85 -9.65 5.81
C ALA A 47 3.27 -8.60 6.76
N ALA A 48 2.79 -9.02 7.94
CA ALA A 48 2.27 -8.13 8.95
C ALA A 48 3.29 -7.07 9.40
N ARG A 49 4.56 -7.47 9.62
CA ARG A 49 5.63 -6.55 9.99
C ARG A 49 5.99 -5.59 8.85
N ALA A 50 6.02 -6.09 7.63
CA ALA A 50 6.30 -5.27 6.46
C ALA A 50 5.20 -4.22 6.23
N HIS A 51 3.92 -4.53 6.44
CA HIS A 51 2.85 -3.52 6.40
C HIS A 51 3.10 -2.40 7.42
N LEU A 52 3.42 -2.75 8.68
CA LEU A 52 3.71 -1.76 9.73
C LEU A 52 4.92 -0.88 9.40
N ALA A 53 5.95 -1.45 8.76
CA ALA A 53 7.15 -0.71 8.40
C ALA A 53 6.94 0.28 7.24
N HIS A 54 6.04 -0.04 6.30
CA HIS A 54 5.92 0.69 5.04
C HIS A 54 4.68 1.57 4.92
N LEU A 55 3.63 1.35 5.71
CA LEU A 55 2.33 2.01 5.53
C LEU A 55 2.43 3.54 5.52
N ASP A 56 3.14 4.13 6.49
CA ASP A 56 3.32 5.59 6.56
C ASP A 56 3.99 6.15 5.30
N GLY A 57 5.00 5.44 4.78
CA GLY A 57 5.72 5.83 3.57
C GLY A 57 4.84 5.75 2.33
N VAL A 58 4.06 4.67 2.21
CA VAL A 58 3.11 4.46 1.11
C VAL A 58 2.01 5.53 1.12
N VAL A 59 1.43 5.84 2.29
CA VAL A 59 0.42 6.91 2.43
C VAL A 59 1.01 8.28 2.08
N ARG A 60 2.21 8.61 2.58
CA ARG A 60 2.87 9.89 2.25
C ARG A 60 3.13 10.04 0.76
N ARG A 61 3.57 8.96 0.09
CA ARG A 61 3.76 8.95 -1.36
C ARG A 61 2.44 9.16 -2.10
N ALA A 62 1.37 8.50 -1.69
CA ALA A 62 0.07 8.66 -2.32
C ALA A 62 -0.45 10.11 -2.19
N LEU A 63 -0.33 10.72 -1.00
CA LEU A 63 -0.69 12.14 -0.80
C LEU A 63 0.13 13.07 -1.71
N ALA A 64 1.45 12.86 -1.76
CA ALA A 64 2.33 13.64 -2.63
C ALA A 64 2.00 13.49 -4.13
N GLU A 65 1.73 12.26 -4.60
CA GLU A 65 1.31 12.00 -5.99
C GLU A 65 -0.04 12.66 -6.33
N ALA A 66 -0.95 12.74 -5.36
CA ALA A 66 -2.23 13.44 -5.50
C ALA A 66 -2.14 14.97 -5.35
N GLY A 67 -0.96 15.51 -5.01
CA GLY A 67 -0.75 16.94 -4.77
C GLY A 67 -1.37 17.46 -3.47
N LEU A 68 -1.43 16.62 -2.43
CA LEU A 68 -1.99 16.90 -1.09
C LEU A 68 -0.93 16.93 0.00
#